data_AF-A0AA38CAE5-F1
#
_entry.id   AF-A0AA38CAE5-F1
#
_cell.length_a   1.000
_cell.length_b   1.000
_cell.length_c   1.000
_cell.angle_alpha   90.00
_cell.angle_beta   90.00
_cell.angle_gamma   90.00
#
_symmetry.space_group_name_H-M   'P 1'
#
loop_
_entity.id
_entity.type
_entity.pdbx_description
1 polymer ?
#
loop_
_entity_poly.entity_id
_entity_poly.type
_entity_poly.pdbx_seq_one_letter_code
_entity_poly.pdbx_strand_id
1 'polypeptide(L)' 'FGIPHKIVADNASNFSSHELTEFCYGFCITLAHSSDYYPQGNGQAESSNKNLVTIIRKLVERKSRNGTSI' A
#
# COMPACT_ATOMS: atom_id res chain seq x y z
N PHE A 1 14.96 10.00 -4.60
CA PHE A 1 14.06 8.99 -5.19
C PHE A 1 14.82 8.22 -6.24
N GLY A 2 14.57 6.92 -6.37
CA GLY A 2 15.28 6.05 -7.29
C GLY A 2 14.58 4.70 -7.41
N ILE A 3 15.15 3.80 -8.23
CA ILE A 3 14.62 2.45 -8.41
C ILE A 3 15.00 1.62 -7.17
N PRO A 4 14.03 1.03 -6.45
CA PRO A 4 14.33 0.18 -5.31
C PRO A 4 14.94 -1.14 -5.75
N HIS A 5 15.85 -1.69 -4.95
CA HIS A 5 16.39 -3.03 -5.19
C HIS A 5 15.35 -4.14 -4.92
N LYS A 6 14.43 -3.91 -3.98
CA LYS A 6 13.41 -4.89 -3.56
C LYS A 6 12.10 -4.21 -3.19
N ILE A 7 10.99 -4.83 -3.55
CA ILE A 7 9.64 -4.49 -3.12
C ILE A 7 9.08 -5.69 -2.35
N VAL A 8 8.53 -5.42 -1.16
CA VAL A 8 7.78 -6.41 -0.38
C VAL A 8 6.32 -5.98 -0.42
N ALA A 9 5.47 -6.80 -1.03
CA ALA A 9 4.04 -6.58 -1.11
C ALA A 9 3.29 -7.62 -0.26
N ASP A 10 2.02 -7.38 0.04
CA ASP A 10 1.16 -8.42 0.58
C ASP A 10 0.74 -9.42 -0.51
N ASN A 11 0.00 -10.46 -0.12
CA ASN A 11 -0.54 -11.47 -1.03
C ASN A 11 -1.83 -11.01 -1.74
N ALA A 12 -2.14 -9.70 -1.79
CA ALA A 12 -3.30 -9.25 -2.53
C ALA A 12 -3.12 -9.52 -4.02
N SER A 13 -4.21 -9.90 -4.70
CA SER A 13 -4.21 -10.26 -6.12
C SER A 13 -3.66 -9.15 -7.04
N ASN A 14 -3.81 -7.89 -6.62
CA ASN A 14 -3.27 -6.74 -7.34
C ASN A 14 -1.73 -6.69 -7.36
N PHE A 15 -1.06 -7.33 -6.38
CA PHE A 15 0.39 -7.41 -6.32
C PHE A 15 0.94 -8.72 -6.87
N SER A 16 0.09 -9.69 -7.19
CA SER A 16 0.48 -10.97 -7.79
C SER A 16 0.23 -11.01 -9.31
N SER A 17 0.04 -9.87 -9.96
CA SER A 17 -0.25 -9.83 -11.39
C SER A 17 1.00 -10.13 -12.22
N HIS A 18 0.79 -10.71 -13.42
CA HIS A 18 1.87 -10.98 -14.34
C HIS A 18 2.53 -9.68 -14.81
N GLU A 19 1.72 -8.65 -15.05
CA GLU A 19 2.18 -7.33 -15.48
C GLU A 19 3.13 -6.67 -14.48
N LEU A 20 2.84 -6.79 -13.17
CA LEU A 20 3.72 -6.27 -12.13
C LEU A 20 5.02 -7.06 -12.04
N THR A 21 4.95 -8.38 -12.22
CA THR A 21 6.12 -9.25 -12.21
C THR A 21 7.08 -8.91 -13.36
N GLU A 22 6.56 -8.76 -14.58
CA GLU A 22 7.34 -8.37 -15.76
C GLU A 22 7.95 -6.97 -15.61
N PHE A 23 7.18 -6.03 -15.05
CA PHE A 23 7.68 -4.70 -14.73
C PHE A 23 8.87 -4.77 -13.77
N CYS A 24 8.75 -5.49 -12.65
CA CYS A 24 9.84 -5.64 -11.70
C CYS A 24 11.07 -6.31 -12.31
N TYR A 25 10.86 -7.35 -13.14
CA TYR A 25 11.93 -8.03 -13.85
C TYR A 25 12.71 -7.08 -14.77
N GLY A 26 12.00 -6.26 -15.58
CA GLY A 26 12.60 -5.31 -16.51
C GLY A 26 13.47 -4.24 -15.85
N PHE A 27 13.24 -3.93 -14.57
CA PHE A 27 14.02 -2.98 -13.78
C PHE A 27 14.98 -3.65 -12.79
N CYS A 28 15.17 -4.96 -12.85
CA CYS A 28 15.95 -5.74 -11.90
C CYS A 28 15.52 -5.56 -10.43
N ILE A 29 14.22 -5.34 -10.22
CA ILE A 29 13.62 -5.20 -8.89
C ILE A 29 13.21 -6.58 -8.40
N THR A 30 13.65 -6.95 -7.19
CA THR A 30 13.15 -8.17 -6.55
C THR A 30 11.75 -7.94 -6.00
N LEU A 31 10.74 -8.57 -6.57
CA LEU A 31 9.40 -8.63 -6.00
C LEU A 31 9.30 -9.80 -5.02
N ALA A 32 8.91 -9.52 -3.77
CA ALA A 32 8.66 -10.53 -2.76
C ALA A 32 7.29 -10.30 -2.12
N HIS A 33 6.66 -11.39 -1.68
CA HIS A 33 5.40 -11.31 -0.95
C HIS A 33 5.60 -11.63 0.53
N SER A 34 4.92 -10.88 1.41
CA SER A 34 4.77 -11.28 2.80
C SER A 34 3.88 -12.51 2.84
N SER A 35 4.35 -13.59 3.46
CA SER A 35 3.48 -14.73 3.76
C SER A 35 2.50 -14.37 4.88
N ASP A 36 1.41 -15.12 4.99
CA ASP A 36 0.46 -14.98 6.11
C ASP A 36 1.15 -15.13 7.48
N TYR A 37 2.29 -15.84 7.51
CA TYR A 37 3.12 -16.07 8.69
C TYR A 37 4.23 -15.02 8.89
N TYR A 38 4.46 -14.12 7.93
CA TYR A 38 5.48 -13.08 8.00
C TYR A 38 5.00 -11.69 7.55
N PRO A 39 3.93 -11.14 8.19
CA PRO A 39 3.39 -9.81 7.87
C PRO A 39 4.36 -8.67 8.21
N GLN A 40 5.36 -8.91 9.07
CA GLN A 40 6.32 -7.89 9.50
C GLN A 40 7.14 -7.32 8.33
N GLY A 41 7.33 -8.11 7.26
CA GLY A 41 7.97 -7.65 6.03
C GLY A 41 7.24 -6.48 5.35
N ASN A 42 5.93 -6.35 5.59
CA ASN A 42 5.09 -5.26 5.08
C ASN A 42 4.60 -4.30 6.19
N GLY A 43 5.08 -4.48 7.43
CA GLY A 43 4.53 -3.78 8.61
C GLY A 43 4.65 -2.26 8.57
N GLN A 44 5.69 -1.71 7.92
CA GLN A 44 5.82 -0.26 7.74
C GLN A 44 4.74 0.31 6.81
N ALA A 45 4.43 -0.39 5.71
CA ALA A 45 3.38 0.01 4.79
C ALA A 45 2.00 -0.11 5.48
N GLU A 46 1.77 -1.19 6.23
CA GLU A 46 0.53 -1.36 7.00
C GLU A 46 0.32 -0.22 8.02
N SER A 47 1.36 0.12 8.78
CA SER A 47 1.30 1.21 9.77
C SER A 47 1.00 2.56 9.10
N SER A 48 1.68 2.84 7.99
CA SER A 48 1.46 4.06 7.21
C SER A 48 0.03 4.12 6.65
N ASN A 49 -0.48 3.02 6.10
CA ASN A 49 -1.84 2.93 5.57
C ASN A 49 -2.89 3.13 6.67
N LYS A 50 -2.71 2.56 7.86
CA LYS A 50 -3.60 2.78 9.01
C LYS A 50 -3.67 4.26 9.41
N ASN A 51 -2.54 4.96 9.39
CA ASN A 51 -2.50 6.40 9.68
C ASN A 51 -3.24 7.21 8.62
N LEU A 52 -3.00 6.91 7.33
CA LEU A 52 -3.69 7.57 6.22
C LEU A 52 -5.20 7.37 6.25
N VAL A 53 -5.67 6.14 6.48
CA VAL A 53 -7.11 5.85 6.64
C VAL A 53 -7.71 6.66 7.79
N THR A 54 -7.01 6.77 8.92
CA THR A 54 -7.45 7.59 10.04
C THR A 54 -7.56 9.07 9.68
N ILE A 55 -6.59 9.62 8.95
CA ILE A 55 -6.62 11.01 8.48
C ILE A 55 -7.80 11.23 7.52
N ILE A 56 -7.98 10.36 6.52
CA ILE A 56 -9.07 10.44 5.54
C ILE A 56 -10.43 10.40 6.25
N ARG A 57 -10.62 9.46 7.19
CA ARG A 57 -11.85 9.36 7.98
C ARG A 57 -12.17 10.65 8.74
N LYS A 58 -11.17 11.25 9.40
CA LYS A 58 -11.33 12.55 10.09
C LYS A 58 -11.70 13.67 9.12
N LEU A 59 -11.13 13.69 7.92
CA LEU A 59 -11.46 14.69 6.90
C LEU A 59 -12.90 14.54 6.38
N VAL A 60 -13.33 13.30 6.11
CA VAL A 60 -14.70 12.99 5.67
C VAL A 60 -15.72 13.36 6.75
N GLU A 61 -15.47 12.99 8.01
CA GLU A 61 -16.33 13.38 9.13
C GLU A 61 -16.44 14.89 9.30
N ARG A 62 -15.32 15.62 9.17
CA ARG A 62 -15.32 17.09 9.21
C ARG A 62 -16.13 17.69 8.07
N LYS A 63 -16.01 17.16 6.85
CA LYS A 63 -16.80 17.60 5.69
C LYS A 63 -18.29 17.35 5.90
N SER A 64 -18.66 16.19 6.45
CA SER A 64 -20.06 15.85 6.77
C SER A 64 -20.65 16.75 7.87
N ARG A 65 -19.88 17.07 8.92
CA ARG A 65 -20.30 18.00 9.98
C ARG A 65 -20.35 19.46 9.54
N ASN A 66 -19.55 19.85 8.55
CA ASN A 66 -19.54 21.20 7.96
C ASN A 66 -20.48 21.31 6.76
N GLY A 67 -21.46 20.41 6.63
CA GLY A 67 -22.55 20.50 5.67
C GLY A 67 -23.23 21.87 5.79
N THR A 68 -22.81 22.77 4.91
CA THR A 68 -23.48 24.02 4.61
C THR A 68 -24.89 23.66 4.17
N SER A 69 -25.88 24.11 4.93
CA SER A 69 -27.24 24.26 4.41
C SER A 69 -27.15 25.19 3.20
N ILE A 70 -27.30 24.62 2.02
CA ILE A 70 -27.77 25.34 0.83
C ILE A 70 -29.28 25.22 0.76
#